data_AF-A0A2D6LL97-F1
#
_entry.id   AF-A0A2D6LL97-F1
#
_cell.length_a   1.000
_cell.length_b   1.000
_cell.length_c   1.000
_cell.angle_alpha   90.00
_cell.angle_beta   90.00
_cell.angle_gamma   90.00
#
_symmetry.space_group_name_H-M   'P 1'
#
loop_
_entity.id
_entity.type
_entity.pdbx_description
1 polymer ?
#
loop_
_entity_poly.entity_id
_entity_poly.type
_entity_poly.pdbx_seq_one_letter_code
_entity_poly.pdbx_strand_id
1 'polypeptide(L)'
;MSEQMHQMVTNALVNQPVTDLHTHCYTPEFGASPDPDGLLLWGIDELVTYHYLIAEVYRIVPASELPYEKYWRMSKQAQADHIWKHLFVEHTPVSEACRGVLTTIEKLGLDPNEKTLDAYRKFFADQTADQYIDHVMELANIDSITMTNSVFDDHERGKWEANPNVGDDPRFEAVLRIDPLLRDWRGACAQLREWGYDANPDFSGNTVDQVRRFLADWLDRMNAIYIAMS
;
A
#
# COMPACT_ATOMS: atom_id res chain seq x y z
N MET A 1 38.74 -11.12 14.23
CA MET A 1 38.41 -11.34 12.80
C MET A 1 36.91 -11.56 12.60
N SER A 2 36.25 -12.48 13.32
CA SER A 2 34.80 -12.70 13.22
C SER A 2 33.97 -11.46 13.61
N GLU A 3 34.27 -10.81 14.74
CA GLU A 3 33.55 -9.61 15.19
C GLU A 3 33.73 -8.40 14.25
N GLN A 4 34.94 -8.22 13.72
CA GLN A 4 35.21 -7.15 12.75
C GLN A 4 34.43 -7.35 11.45
N MET A 5 34.38 -8.58 10.95
CA MET A 5 33.58 -8.91 9.77
C MET A 5 32.09 -8.70 10.03
N HIS A 6 31.59 -9.12 11.20
CA HIS A 6 30.20 -8.89 11.59
C HIS A 6 29.87 -7.39 11.62
N GLN A 7 30.71 -6.57 12.28
CA GLN A 7 30.50 -5.13 12.33
C GLN A 7 30.56 -4.48 10.95
N MET A 8 31.47 -4.92 10.08
CA MET A 8 31.57 -4.42 8.71
C MET A 8 30.31 -4.73 7.90
N VAL A 9 29.79 -5.96 8.00
CA VAL A 9 28.56 -6.37 7.31
C VAL A 9 27.37 -5.59 7.86
N THR A 10 27.21 -5.50 9.18
CA THR A 10 26.12 -4.72 9.80
C THR A 10 26.17 -3.26 9.36
N ASN A 11 27.34 -2.64 9.35
CA ASN A 11 27.49 -1.26 8.88
C ASN A 11 27.16 -1.12 7.38
N ALA A 12 27.58 -2.08 6.54
CA ALA A 12 27.26 -2.05 5.12
C ALA A 12 25.74 -2.16 4.89
N LEU A 13 25.07 -3.06 5.61
CA LEU A 13 23.62 -3.27 5.48
C LEU A 13 22.82 -2.06 5.98
N VAL A 14 23.17 -1.50 7.14
CA VAL A 14 22.44 -0.36 7.72
C VAL A 14 22.59 0.91 6.88
N ASN A 15 23.75 1.13 6.24
CA ASN A 15 24.03 2.35 5.49
C ASN A 15 23.66 2.27 4.01
N GLN A 16 23.28 1.11 3.48
CA GLN A 16 22.90 0.96 2.08
C GLN A 16 21.45 1.44 1.89
N PRO A 17 21.19 2.52 1.12
CA PRO A 17 19.83 2.90 0.79
C PRO A 17 19.11 1.79 0.05
N VAL A 18 17.82 1.64 0.34
CA VAL A 18 16.95 0.61 -0.21
C VAL A 18 16.01 1.23 -1.23
N THR A 19 16.03 0.71 -2.45
CA THR A 19 14.93 0.88 -3.40
C THR A 19 13.89 -0.20 -3.10
N ASP A 20 12.71 0.19 -2.62
CA ASP A 20 11.63 -0.75 -2.39
C ASP A 20 10.89 -1.02 -3.70
N LEU A 21 11.30 -2.11 -4.35
CA LEU A 21 10.92 -2.42 -5.73
C LEU A 21 9.45 -2.80 -5.90
N HIS A 22 8.67 -3.02 -4.83
CA HIS A 22 7.25 -3.33 -4.98
C HIS A 22 6.45 -3.01 -3.71
N THR A 23 5.62 -1.98 -3.78
CA THR A 23 4.73 -1.58 -2.67
C THR A 23 3.30 -1.35 -3.15
N HIS A 24 2.40 -1.18 -2.19
CA HIS A 24 1.05 -0.64 -2.41
C HIS A 24 0.93 0.77 -1.82
N CYS A 25 2.01 1.55 -1.89
CA CYS A 25 2.03 2.97 -1.53
C CYS A 25 1.80 3.83 -2.77
N TYR A 26 1.39 5.09 -2.55
CA TYR A 26 1.08 6.05 -3.60
C TYR A 26 1.67 7.42 -3.26
N THR A 27 1.89 8.26 -4.28
CA THR A 27 2.25 9.66 -4.05
C THR A 27 1.12 10.40 -3.32
N PRO A 28 1.39 11.49 -2.58
CA PRO A 28 0.36 12.32 -1.97
C PRO A 28 -0.67 12.88 -2.96
N GLU A 29 -0.29 13.07 -4.22
CA GLU A 29 -1.17 13.60 -5.29
C GLU A 29 -2.32 12.65 -5.64
N PHE A 30 -2.21 11.35 -5.32
CA PHE A 30 -3.35 10.42 -5.39
C PHE A 30 -4.38 10.63 -4.27
N GLY A 31 -4.14 11.57 -3.35
CA GLY A 31 -4.93 11.76 -2.13
C GLY A 31 -4.54 10.75 -1.04
N ALA A 32 -4.75 11.13 0.22
CA ALA A 32 -4.31 10.36 1.37
C ALA A 32 -5.42 10.20 2.43
N SER A 33 -5.40 9.08 3.16
CA SER A 33 -6.26 8.87 4.34
C SER A 33 -6.16 10.09 5.29
N PRO A 34 -7.27 10.55 5.89
CA PRO A 34 -8.60 9.93 5.95
C PRO A 34 -9.55 10.30 4.79
N ASP A 35 -9.05 10.87 3.69
CA ASP A 35 -9.88 11.09 2.50
C ASP A 35 -10.39 9.74 1.95
N PRO A 36 -11.72 9.51 1.85
CA PRO A 36 -12.27 8.27 1.31
C PRO A 36 -11.88 8.04 -0.16
N ASP A 37 -11.52 9.09 -0.90
CA ASP A 37 -11.07 9.01 -2.29
C ASP A 37 -9.53 9.04 -2.40
N GLY A 38 -8.81 8.97 -1.27
CA GLY A 38 -7.34 8.90 -1.24
C GLY A 38 -6.82 7.47 -1.40
N LEU A 39 -5.72 7.28 -2.15
CA LEU A 39 -5.06 5.97 -2.27
C LEU A 39 -3.88 5.78 -1.31
N LEU A 40 -3.25 6.87 -0.84
CA LEU A 40 -2.17 6.80 0.12
C LEU A 40 -2.72 6.55 1.54
N LEU A 41 -2.57 5.33 2.02
CA LEU A 41 -2.90 4.97 3.40
C LEU A 41 -1.72 5.24 4.33
N TRP A 42 -1.95 5.99 5.40
CA TRP A 42 -0.93 6.32 6.40
C TRP A 42 -1.58 6.59 7.76
N GLY A 43 -0.76 6.72 8.80
CA GLY A 43 -1.22 6.94 10.17
C GLY A 43 -1.45 5.67 10.98
N ILE A 44 -1.56 5.85 12.30
CA ILE A 44 -1.64 4.71 13.23
C ILE A 44 -2.88 3.84 12.99
N ASP A 45 -4.02 4.42 12.65
CA ASP A 45 -5.25 3.64 12.47
C ASP A 45 -5.18 2.77 11.20
N GLU A 46 -4.55 3.25 10.12
CA GLU A 46 -4.30 2.42 8.92
C GLU A 46 -3.28 1.31 9.20
N LEU A 47 -2.20 1.64 9.91
CA LEU A 47 -1.18 0.68 10.30
C LEU A 47 -1.76 -0.47 11.15
N VAL A 48 -2.61 -0.15 12.14
CA VAL A 48 -3.25 -1.13 13.02
C VAL A 48 -4.39 -1.88 12.33
N THR A 49 -5.05 -1.29 11.33
CA THR A 49 -6.10 -1.96 10.54
C THR A 49 -5.58 -2.63 9.27
N TYR A 50 -4.26 -2.85 9.19
CA TYR A 50 -3.69 -3.67 8.13
C TYR A 50 -4.30 -5.07 8.13
N HIS A 51 -4.61 -5.60 6.94
CA HIS A 51 -5.43 -6.81 6.80
C HIS A 51 -4.84 -8.07 7.48
N TYR A 52 -3.54 -8.12 7.73
CA TYR A 52 -2.91 -9.18 8.53
C TYR A 52 -3.42 -9.15 9.98
N LEU A 53 -3.50 -7.96 10.58
CA LEU A 53 -4.01 -7.76 11.94
C LEU A 53 -5.52 -7.98 12.02
N ILE A 54 -6.26 -7.67 10.96
CA ILE A 54 -7.68 -8.05 10.85
C ILE A 54 -7.82 -9.58 10.89
N ALA A 55 -7.01 -10.30 10.12
CA ALA A 55 -7.02 -11.76 10.14
C ALA A 55 -6.64 -12.33 11.52
N GLU A 56 -5.66 -11.73 12.19
CA GLU A 56 -5.21 -12.15 13.52
C GLU A 56 -6.25 -11.90 14.61
N VAL A 57 -6.90 -10.73 14.65
CA VAL A 57 -7.92 -10.44 15.67
C VAL A 57 -9.10 -11.40 15.57
N TYR A 58 -9.47 -11.80 14.36
CA TYR A 58 -10.54 -12.79 14.12
C TYR A 58 -10.20 -14.21 14.58
N ARG A 59 -8.94 -14.51 14.93
CA ARG A 59 -8.57 -15.76 15.60
C ARG A 59 -8.84 -15.74 17.09
N ILE A 60 -8.93 -14.56 17.71
CA ILE A 60 -9.13 -14.35 19.14
C ILE A 60 -10.59 -13.99 19.42
N VAL A 61 -11.14 -13.08 18.63
CA VAL A 61 -12.54 -12.65 18.65
C VAL A 61 -13.24 -13.23 17.42
N PRO A 62 -13.80 -14.45 17.52
CA PRO A 62 -14.38 -15.12 16.36
C PRO A 62 -15.62 -14.38 15.84
N ALA A 63 -15.99 -14.65 14.59
CA ALA A 63 -17.17 -14.05 13.96
C ALA A 63 -18.50 -14.34 14.67
N SER A 64 -18.55 -15.35 15.55
CA SER A 64 -19.68 -15.60 16.45
C SER A 64 -19.86 -14.54 17.53
N GLU A 65 -18.80 -13.81 17.88
CA GLU A 65 -18.80 -12.71 18.84
C GLU A 65 -18.85 -11.34 18.12
N LEU A 66 -18.02 -11.15 17.10
CA LEU A 66 -18.04 -9.97 16.25
C LEU A 66 -18.24 -10.34 14.77
N PRO A 67 -19.50 -10.38 14.27
CA PRO A 67 -19.77 -10.68 12.86
C PRO A 67 -19.01 -9.74 11.91
N TYR A 68 -18.55 -10.25 10.77
CA TYR A 68 -17.76 -9.50 9.78
C TYR A 68 -18.44 -8.20 9.35
N GLU A 69 -19.74 -8.26 9.08
CA GLU A 69 -20.55 -7.12 8.65
C GLU A 69 -20.62 -6.05 9.73
N LYS A 70 -20.52 -6.44 11.01
CA LYS A 70 -20.48 -5.50 12.12
C LYS A 70 -19.11 -4.82 12.19
N TYR A 71 -18.02 -5.58 12.03
CA TYR A 71 -16.67 -5.01 11.97
C TYR A 71 -16.52 -4.00 10.82
N TRP A 72 -16.98 -4.35 9.61
CA TRP A 72 -16.90 -3.46 8.45
C TRP A 72 -17.85 -2.24 8.50
N ARG A 73 -18.78 -2.20 9.46
CA ARG A 73 -19.61 -1.01 9.74
C ARG A 73 -19.01 -0.09 10.80
N MET A 74 -17.98 -0.54 11.51
CA MET A 74 -17.28 0.30 12.48
C MET A 74 -16.49 1.38 11.75
N SER A 75 -16.29 2.53 12.41
CA SER A 75 -15.33 3.51 11.91
C SER A 75 -13.92 2.92 11.94
N LYS A 76 -13.02 3.45 11.11
CA LYS A 76 -11.61 3.08 11.07
C LYS A 76 -10.95 3.15 12.47
N GLN A 77 -11.23 4.21 13.23
CA GLN A 77 -10.77 4.36 14.61
C GLN A 77 -11.29 3.24 15.53
N ALA A 78 -12.59 2.91 15.45
CA ALA A 78 -13.16 1.85 16.26
C ALA A 78 -12.59 0.46 15.90
N GLN A 79 -12.29 0.22 14.62
CA GLN A 79 -11.59 -0.99 14.18
C GLN A 79 -10.17 -1.06 14.75
N ALA A 80 -9.43 0.06 14.69
CA ALA A 80 -8.08 0.15 15.25
C ALA A 80 -8.08 -0.04 16.76
N ASP A 81 -9.01 0.58 17.50
CA ASP A 81 -9.17 0.42 18.94
C ASP A 81 -9.48 -1.04 19.32
N HIS A 82 -10.33 -1.71 18.53
CA HIS A 82 -10.65 -3.12 18.73
C HIS A 82 -9.42 -4.01 18.55
N ILE A 83 -8.66 -3.82 17.47
CA ILE A 83 -7.42 -4.57 17.22
C ILE A 83 -6.39 -4.29 18.31
N TRP A 84 -6.15 -3.01 18.64
CA TRP A 84 -5.17 -2.62 19.65
C TRP A 84 -5.45 -3.28 21.00
N LYS A 85 -6.71 -3.19 21.45
CA LYS A 85 -7.17 -3.83 22.69
C LYS A 85 -6.84 -5.33 22.70
N HIS A 86 -7.23 -6.06 21.66
CA HIS A 86 -7.16 -7.52 21.68
C HIS A 86 -5.75 -8.06 21.36
N LEU A 87 -5.02 -7.45 20.43
CA LEU A 87 -3.71 -7.97 19.99
C LEU A 87 -2.52 -7.39 20.77
N PHE A 88 -2.65 -6.19 21.35
CA PHE A 88 -1.52 -5.49 21.97
C PHE A 88 -1.67 -5.29 23.49
N VAL A 89 -2.91 -5.21 24.00
CA VAL A 89 -3.16 -4.98 25.43
C VAL A 89 -3.54 -6.27 26.17
N GLU A 90 -4.52 -7.01 25.66
CA GLU A 90 -5.00 -8.25 26.30
C GLU A 90 -4.10 -9.45 26.02
N HIS A 91 -3.27 -9.37 24.97
CA HIS A 91 -2.31 -10.38 24.58
C HIS A 91 -0.94 -9.76 24.33
N THR A 92 0.11 -10.55 24.49
CA THR A 92 1.46 -10.12 24.14
C THR A 92 1.60 -10.07 22.61
N PRO A 93 1.97 -8.92 22.02
CA PRO A 93 2.03 -8.72 20.56
C PRO A 93 3.27 -9.37 19.93
N VAL A 94 3.31 -10.71 19.91
CA VAL A 94 4.48 -11.48 19.44
C VAL A 94 4.45 -11.84 17.96
N SER A 95 3.30 -11.67 17.27
CA SER A 95 3.22 -11.90 15.83
C SER A 95 4.06 -10.87 15.08
N GLU A 96 4.57 -11.22 13.90
CA GLU A 96 5.41 -10.31 13.12
C GLU A 96 4.62 -9.06 12.69
N ALA A 97 3.33 -9.20 12.36
CA ALA A 97 2.49 -8.05 12.03
C ALA A 97 2.35 -7.09 13.22
N CYS A 98 2.13 -7.61 14.44
CA CYS A 98 2.06 -6.77 15.64
C CYS A 98 3.42 -6.15 15.97
N ARG A 99 4.51 -6.93 15.88
CA ARG A 99 5.88 -6.45 16.10
C ARG A 99 6.26 -5.34 15.12
N GLY A 100 5.83 -5.43 13.87
CA GLY A 100 6.03 -4.38 12.86
C GLY A 100 5.42 -3.04 13.28
N VAL A 101 4.20 -3.07 13.82
CA VAL A 101 3.55 -1.86 14.37
C VAL A 101 4.39 -1.27 15.51
N LEU A 102 4.81 -2.08 16.48
CA LEU A 102 5.62 -1.61 17.61
C LEU A 102 6.98 -1.07 17.18
N THR A 103 7.63 -1.72 16.21
CA THR A 103 8.90 -1.27 15.64
C THR A 103 8.73 0.10 14.97
N THR A 104 7.62 0.31 14.26
CA THR A 104 7.30 1.60 13.63
C THR A 104 7.13 2.69 14.69
N ILE A 105 6.35 2.42 15.75
CA ILE A 105 6.14 3.34 16.88
C ILE A 105 7.47 3.70 17.56
N GLU A 106 8.30 2.71 17.86
CA GLU A 106 9.62 2.91 18.49
C GLU A 106 10.56 3.73 17.60
N LYS A 107 10.58 3.46 16.29
CA LYS A 107 11.40 4.20 15.31
C LYS A 107 10.96 5.65 15.14
N LEU A 108 9.67 5.94 15.32
CA LEU A 108 9.13 7.29 15.36
C LEU A 108 9.40 8.01 16.70
N GLY A 109 10.07 7.35 17.67
CA GLY A 109 10.40 7.92 18.97
C GLY A 109 9.24 7.98 19.96
N LEU A 110 8.18 7.20 19.72
CA LEU A 110 7.00 7.12 20.57
C LEU A 110 7.12 5.94 21.56
N ASP A 111 6.43 6.02 22.71
CA ASP A 111 6.42 4.92 23.69
C ASP A 111 5.50 3.79 23.19
N PRO A 112 6.01 2.57 22.89
CA PRO A 112 5.18 1.46 22.43
C PRO A 112 4.28 0.84 23.51
N ASN A 113 4.37 1.29 24.77
CA ASN A 113 3.65 0.70 25.91
C ASN A 113 2.26 1.31 26.17
N GLU A 114 1.80 2.23 25.33
CA GLU A 114 0.51 2.90 25.49
C GLU A 114 -0.69 1.93 25.47
N LYS A 115 -1.69 2.20 26.30
CA LYS A 115 -2.90 1.37 26.41
C LYS A 115 -4.00 1.77 25.44
N THR A 116 -3.94 2.97 24.89
CA THR A 116 -4.85 3.48 23.85
C THR A 116 -4.05 4.10 22.72
N LEU A 117 -4.68 4.29 21.57
CA LEU A 117 -4.05 4.89 20.38
C LEU A 117 -4.02 6.43 20.42
N ASP A 118 -4.54 7.06 21.47
CA ASP A 118 -4.80 8.51 21.50
C ASP A 118 -3.52 9.34 21.38
N ALA A 119 -2.44 8.94 22.07
CA ALA A 119 -1.15 9.61 22.00
C ALA A 119 -0.56 9.54 20.58
N TYR A 120 -0.65 8.38 19.94
CA TYR A 120 -0.17 8.19 18.57
C TYR A 120 -1.02 8.98 17.57
N ARG A 121 -2.35 8.95 17.70
CA ARG A 121 -3.26 9.75 16.85
C ARG A 121 -2.92 11.23 16.90
N LYS A 122 -2.59 11.76 18.08
CA LYS A 122 -2.13 13.14 18.23
C LYS A 122 -0.83 13.40 17.46
N PHE A 123 0.16 12.51 17.59
CA PHE A 123 1.42 12.62 16.83
C PHE A 123 1.18 12.65 15.31
N PHE A 124 0.31 11.78 14.78
CA PHE A 124 -0.01 11.75 13.35
C PHE A 124 -0.82 12.98 12.89
N ALA A 125 -1.69 13.52 13.74
CA ALA A 125 -2.49 14.70 13.42
C ALA A 125 -1.66 16.00 13.29
N ASP A 126 -0.47 16.05 13.90
CA ASP A 126 0.45 17.18 13.81
C ASP A 126 1.31 17.16 12.52
N GLN A 127 1.07 16.21 11.62
CA GLN A 127 1.86 15.97 10.40
C GLN A 127 1.04 16.15 9.12
N THR A 128 1.74 16.32 8.01
CA THR A 128 1.17 16.17 6.65
C THR A 128 1.67 14.89 6.02
N ALA A 129 0.89 14.27 5.14
CA ALA A 129 1.27 13.03 4.47
C ALA A 129 2.62 13.18 3.72
N ASP A 130 2.80 14.32 3.05
CA ASP A 130 4.01 14.65 2.30
C ASP A 130 5.27 14.68 3.19
N GLN A 131 5.22 15.41 4.30
CA GLN A 131 6.34 15.49 5.26
C GLN A 131 6.56 14.17 5.99
N TYR A 132 5.49 13.42 6.25
CA TYR A 132 5.58 12.12 6.89
C TYR A 132 6.31 11.10 6.00
N ILE A 133 6.06 11.12 4.69
CA ILE A 133 6.78 10.26 3.73
C ILE A 133 8.28 10.51 3.81
N ASP A 134 8.71 11.78 3.73
CA ASP A 134 10.14 12.13 3.84
C ASP A 134 10.74 11.59 5.14
N HIS A 135 10.02 11.76 6.25
CA HIS A 135 10.45 11.29 7.56
C HIS A 135 10.59 9.76 7.62
N VAL A 136 9.61 9.00 7.12
CA VAL A 136 9.69 7.54 7.15
C VAL A 136 10.70 6.97 6.16
N MET A 137 10.90 7.61 5.00
CA MET A 137 11.96 7.25 4.06
C MET A 137 13.34 7.43 4.70
N GLU A 138 13.57 8.56 5.40
CA GLU A 138 14.81 8.79 6.14
C GLU A 138 15.03 7.73 7.23
N LEU A 139 14.00 7.46 8.06
CA LEU A 139 14.09 6.47 9.14
C LEU A 139 14.32 5.03 8.63
N ALA A 140 13.74 4.69 7.49
CA ALA A 140 13.86 3.38 6.86
C ALA A 140 15.06 3.26 5.92
N ASN A 141 15.79 4.35 5.66
CA ASN A 141 16.86 4.45 4.66
C ASN A 141 16.39 4.00 3.26
N ILE A 142 15.21 4.47 2.84
CA ILE A 142 14.62 4.21 1.53
C ILE A 142 14.98 5.36 0.59
N ASP A 143 15.49 5.05 -0.60
CA ASP A 143 15.79 6.06 -1.63
C ASP A 143 14.68 6.22 -2.68
N SER A 144 13.89 5.17 -2.91
CA SER A 144 12.79 5.17 -3.88
C SER A 144 11.74 4.11 -3.53
N ILE A 145 10.47 4.44 -3.79
CA ILE A 145 9.31 3.60 -3.53
C ILE A 145 8.62 3.28 -4.85
N THR A 146 8.52 2.01 -5.19
CA THR A 146 7.77 1.59 -6.38
C THR A 146 6.29 1.37 -6.04
N MET A 147 5.39 2.08 -6.72
CA MET A 147 3.94 1.91 -6.60
C MET A 147 3.46 0.62 -7.30
N THR A 148 2.20 0.23 -7.09
CA THR A 148 1.54 -0.83 -7.86
C THR A 148 0.25 -0.30 -8.46
N ASN A 149 0.29 0.13 -9.72
CA ASN A 149 -0.77 0.91 -10.33
C ASN A 149 -1.73 0.05 -11.16
N SER A 150 -2.94 -0.16 -10.65
CA SER A 150 -3.96 -1.03 -11.23
C SER A 150 -4.82 -0.28 -12.24
N VAL A 151 -4.44 -0.34 -13.53
CA VAL A 151 -5.18 0.34 -14.61
C VAL A 151 -6.65 -0.12 -14.77
N PHE A 152 -6.98 -1.33 -14.31
CA PHE A 152 -8.35 -1.85 -14.31
C PHE A 152 -9.15 -1.48 -13.06
N ASP A 153 -8.57 -0.74 -12.11
CA ASP A 153 -9.32 -0.09 -11.05
C ASP A 153 -9.83 1.27 -11.55
N ASP A 154 -11.15 1.46 -11.57
CA ASP A 154 -11.76 2.67 -12.14
C ASP A 154 -11.35 3.95 -11.42
N HIS A 155 -11.17 3.87 -10.10
CA HIS A 155 -10.83 5.02 -9.28
C HIS A 155 -9.39 5.47 -9.53
N GLU A 156 -8.43 4.53 -9.51
CA GLU A 156 -7.04 4.82 -9.83
C GLU A 156 -6.86 5.25 -11.29
N ARG A 157 -7.47 4.52 -12.24
CA ARG A 157 -7.42 4.88 -13.66
C ARG A 157 -7.93 6.30 -13.89
N GLY A 158 -9.03 6.66 -13.24
CA GLY A 158 -9.61 8.00 -13.31
C GLY A 158 -8.64 9.10 -12.84
N LYS A 159 -7.82 8.85 -11.81
CA LYS A 159 -6.80 9.81 -11.35
C LYS A 159 -5.70 10.05 -12.40
N TRP A 160 -5.18 8.97 -13.02
CA TRP A 160 -4.21 9.06 -14.11
C TRP A 160 -4.76 9.71 -15.39
N GLU A 161 -6.03 9.50 -15.69
CA GLU A 161 -6.70 10.13 -16.84
C GLU A 161 -6.94 11.62 -16.60
N ALA A 162 -7.31 12.00 -15.37
CA ALA A 162 -7.56 13.39 -14.99
C ALA A 162 -6.28 14.22 -14.87
N ASN A 163 -5.19 13.62 -14.38
CA ASN A 163 -3.89 14.26 -14.25
C ASN A 163 -2.77 13.30 -14.70
N PRO A 164 -2.19 13.49 -15.90
CA PRO A 164 -1.06 12.68 -16.37
C PRO A 164 0.17 12.72 -15.44
N ASN A 165 0.29 13.77 -14.63
CA ASN A 165 1.42 14.01 -13.74
C ASN A 165 1.13 13.61 -12.29
N VAL A 166 0.04 12.87 -12.02
CA VAL A 166 -0.33 12.46 -10.65
C VAL A 166 0.73 11.58 -9.99
N GLY A 167 1.52 10.87 -10.80
CA GLY A 167 2.68 10.10 -10.36
C GLY A 167 4.02 10.85 -10.40
N ASP A 168 4.05 12.14 -10.77
CA ASP A 168 5.29 12.93 -10.89
C ASP A 168 5.83 13.35 -9.51
N ASP A 169 6.23 12.37 -8.71
CA ASP A 169 6.89 12.55 -7.42
C ASP A 169 8.24 11.83 -7.46
N PRO A 170 9.37 12.52 -7.28
CA PRO A 170 10.71 11.92 -7.43
C PRO A 170 11.01 10.83 -6.40
N ARG A 171 10.18 10.67 -5.36
CA ARG A 171 10.30 9.58 -4.38
C ARG A 171 9.70 8.28 -4.88
N PHE A 172 8.87 8.32 -5.93
CA PHE A 172 8.07 7.19 -6.38
C PHE A 172 8.33 6.82 -7.84
N GLU A 173 8.22 5.53 -8.14
CA GLU A 173 8.24 4.98 -9.49
C GLU A 173 6.95 4.21 -9.77
N ALA A 174 6.36 4.37 -10.95
CA ALA A 174 5.09 3.72 -11.30
C ALA A 174 5.29 2.31 -11.88
N VAL A 175 4.31 1.43 -11.66
CA VAL A 175 4.27 0.07 -12.21
C VAL A 175 2.90 -0.23 -12.77
N LEU A 176 2.86 -0.64 -14.03
CA LEU A 176 1.61 -1.01 -14.67
C LEU A 176 1.17 -2.41 -14.23
N ARG A 177 0.16 -2.49 -13.37
CA ARG A 177 -0.46 -3.76 -12.95
C ARG A 177 -1.64 -4.13 -13.86
N ILE A 178 -1.63 -5.36 -14.38
CA ILE A 178 -2.57 -5.81 -15.42
C ILE A 178 -3.26 -7.16 -15.14
N ASP A 179 -3.44 -7.55 -13.87
CA ASP A 179 -4.01 -8.85 -13.49
C ASP A 179 -5.25 -9.26 -14.32
N PRO A 180 -6.23 -8.37 -14.59
CA PRO A 180 -7.42 -8.74 -15.37
C PRO A 180 -7.13 -9.21 -16.79
N LEU A 181 -6.08 -8.72 -17.47
CA LEU A 181 -5.71 -9.20 -18.81
C LEU A 181 -5.44 -10.70 -18.83
N LEU A 182 -4.93 -11.25 -17.72
CA LEU A 182 -4.48 -12.64 -17.62
C LEU A 182 -5.48 -13.52 -16.86
N ARG A 183 -6.16 -12.95 -15.87
CA ARG A 183 -7.08 -13.69 -14.98
C ARG A 183 -8.53 -13.66 -15.43
N ASP A 184 -8.94 -12.61 -16.14
CA ASP A 184 -10.28 -12.48 -16.70
C ASP A 184 -10.21 -11.83 -18.09
N TRP A 185 -9.61 -12.55 -19.03
CA TRP A 185 -9.43 -12.06 -20.40
C TRP A 185 -10.74 -11.61 -21.06
N ARG A 186 -11.87 -12.30 -20.79
CA ARG A 186 -13.18 -11.93 -21.35
C ARG A 186 -13.69 -10.61 -20.78
N GLY A 187 -13.61 -10.42 -19.47
CA GLY A 187 -13.96 -9.16 -18.82
C GLY A 187 -13.03 -8.02 -19.24
N ALA A 188 -11.72 -8.28 -19.28
CA ALA A 188 -10.73 -7.30 -19.73
C ALA A 188 -10.96 -6.88 -21.19
N CYS A 189 -11.29 -7.80 -22.10
CA CYS A 189 -11.67 -7.45 -23.47
C CYS A 189 -12.88 -6.52 -23.53
N ALA A 190 -13.87 -6.70 -22.64
CA ALA A 190 -15.04 -5.81 -22.59
C ALA A 190 -14.63 -4.38 -22.22
N GLN A 191 -13.83 -4.24 -21.15
CA GLN A 191 -13.30 -2.94 -20.71
C GLN A 191 -12.40 -2.29 -21.76
N LEU A 192 -11.49 -3.06 -22.36
CA LEU A 192 -10.63 -2.59 -23.44
C LEU A 192 -11.44 -2.00 -24.60
N ARG A 193 -12.52 -2.66 -25.04
CA ARG A 193 -13.39 -2.13 -26.11
C ARG A 193 -14.10 -0.85 -25.70
N GLU A 194 -14.53 -0.74 -24.45
CA GLU A 194 -15.13 0.49 -23.90
C GLU A 194 -14.12 1.66 -23.90
N TRP A 195 -12.83 1.37 -23.68
CA TRP A 195 -11.75 2.34 -23.75
C TRP A 195 -11.19 2.55 -25.17
N GLY A 196 -11.84 1.98 -26.20
CA GLY A 196 -11.48 2.16 -27.60
C GLY A 196 -10.37 1.24 -28.12
N TYR A 197 -10.01 0.18 -27.40
CA TYR A 197 -9.11 -0.89 -27.85
C TYR A 197 -9.93 -2.09 -28.35
N ASP A 198 -9.97 -2.30 -29.66
CA ASP A 198 -10.74 -3.39 -30.29
C ASP A 198 -10.12 -4.78 -30.01
N ALA A 199 -10.39 -5.30 -28.80
CA ALA A 199 -9.95 -6.60 -28.33
C ALA A 199 -11.10 -7.60 -28.30
N ASN A 200 -10.89 -8.77 -28.92
CA ASN A 200 -11.86 -9.85 -29.00
C ASN A 200 -11.42 -11.07 -28.17
N PRO A 201 -12.32 -11.71 -27.40
CA PRO A 201 -11.95 -12.84 -26.55
C PRO A 201 -11.35 -14.05 -27.25
N ASP A 202 -11.62 -14.20 -28.55
CA ASP A 202 -11.13 -15.29 -29.41
C ASP A 202 -9.83 -14.95 -30.15
N PHE A 203 -9.20 -13.82 -29.82
CA PHE A 203 -7.99 -13.29 -30.46
C PHE A 203 -8.17 -12.96 -31.96
N SER A 204 -9.40 -12.86 -32.46
CA SER A 204 -9.68 -12.49 -33.84
C SER A 204 -9.39 -11.00 -34.14
N GLY A 205 -9.35 -10.65 -35.42
CA GLY A 205 -9.12 -9.28 -35.87
C GLY A 205 -7.75 -8.74 -35.42
N ASN A 206 -7.73 -7.49 -34.96
CA ASN A 206 -6.51 -6.78 -34.54
C ASN A 206 -6.24 -6.87 -33.03
N THR A 207 -6.82 -7.86 -32.33
CA THR A 207 -6.81 -7.96 -30.87
C THR A 207 -5.40 -7.82 -30.28
N VAL A 208 -4.42 -8.55 -30.83
CA VAL A 208 -3.03 -8.52 -30.32
C VAL A 208 -2.43 -7.12 -30.42
N ASP A 209 -2.66 -6.42 -31.54
CA ASP A 209 -2.12 -5.08 -31.75
C ASP A 209 -2.85 -4.03 -30.90
N GLN A 210 -4.15 -4.21 -30.64
CA GLN A 210 -4.90 -3.34 -29.74
C GLN A 210 -4.48 -3.51 -28.27
N VAL A 211 -4.19 -4.75 -27.83
CA VAL A 211 -3.63 -4.97 -26.49
C VAL A 211 -2.22 -4.39 -26.38
N ARG A 212 -1.37 -4.54 -27.41
CA ARG A 212 -0.05 -3.89 -27.44
C ARG A 212 -0.16 -2.37 -27.36
N ARG A 213 -1.11 -1.78 -28.10
CA ARG A 213 -1.38 -0.34 -28.06
C ARG A 213 -1.81 0.10 -26.66
N PHE A 214 -2.73 -0.64 -26.03
CA PHE A 214 -3.13 -0.39 -24.64
C PHE A 214 -1.94 -0.41 -23.67
N LEU A 215 -1.08 -1.42 -23.76
CA LEU A 215 0.09 -1.52 -22.90
C LEU A 215 1.06 -0.35 -23.16
N ALA A 216 1.32 0.00 -24.42
CA ALA A 216 2.18 1.13 -24.76
C ALA A 216 1.62 2.46 -24.25
N ASP A 217 0.34 2.73 -24.49
CA ASP A 217 -0.35 3.96 -24.08
C ASP A 217 -0.25 4.16 -22.54
N TRP A 218 -0.36 3.08 -21.77
CA TRP A 218 -0.30 3.12 -20.30
C TRP A 218 1.13 3.09 -19.73
N LEU A 219 2.06 2.37 -20.37
CA LEU A 219 3.47 2.46 -20.04
C LEU A 219 3.98 3.90 -20.21
N ASP A 220 3.65 4.53 -21.34
CA ASP A 220 4.06 5.90 -21.65
C ASP A 220 3.39 6.90 -20.70
N ARG A 221 2.10 6.75 -20.41
CA ARG A 221 1.38 7.64 -19.48
C ARG A 221 1.97 7.61 -18.07
N MET A 222 2.27 6.43 -17.56
CA MET A 222 2.77 6.26 -16.19
C MET A 222 4.29 6.45 -16.08
N ASN A 223 5.00 6.47 -17.22
CA ASN A 223 6.45 6.21 -17.26
C ASN A 223 6.82 4.94 -16.46
N ALA A 224 6.01 3.88 -16.61
CA ALA A 224 6.09 2.73 -15.72
C ALA A 224 7.37 1.92 -15.95
N ILE A 225 8.06 1.56 -14.86
CA ILE A 225 9.37 0.91 -14.91
C ILE A 225 9.30 -0.60 -15.20
N TYR A 226 8.16 -1.23 -14.93
CA TYR A 226 7.85 -2.61 -15.35
C TYR A 226 6.33 -2.88 -15.36
N ILE A 227 5.96 -4.07 -15.83
CA ILE A 227 4.58 -4.57 -15.83
C ILE A 227 4.45 -5.68 -14.77
N ALA A 228 3.42 -5.61 -13.93
CA ALA A 228 3.14 -6.58 -12.88
C ALA A 228 1.86 -7.38 -13.13
N MET A 229 1.84 -8.63 -12.66
CA MET A 229 0.65 -9.48 -12.60
C MET A 229 0.76 -10.47 -11.43
N SER A 230 -0.37 -10.87 -10.84
CA SER A 230 -0.43 -11.92 -9.80
C SER A 230 -1.55 -12.94 -10.04
#